data_AF-A0A7H2BHT4-F1
#
_entry.id   AF-A0A7H2BHT4-F1
#
_cell.length_a   1.000
_cell.length_b   1.000
_cell.length_c   1.000
_cell.angle_alpha   90.00
_cell.angle_beta   90.00
_cell.angle_gamma   90.00
#
_symmetry.space_group_name_H-M   'P 1'
#
loop_
_entity.id
_entity.type
_entity.pdbx_description
1 polymer ?
#
loop_
_entity_poly.entity_id
_entity_poly.type
_entity_poly.pdbx_seq_one_letter_code
_entity_poly.pdbx_strand_id
1 'polypeptide(L)'
;MTNNPQISRRSLIQGAAWAAPVIIASVTTPAYSASATVAIASSTYFAWAVASGQTVTPYSCAGKAQVQISQLSTQNSYLTVNNLKSTSKVTNLKGSYWLPVQSGTTFTRVANTSTCWSVPVASGKTTTYNGVVFREYTSTYTCPITVSGTSWTQPTSSNFKFVSSCQTGTTLPSRIYHYEQSATVTSASGAVATATKSNGWSNTF
;
A
#
# COMPACT_ATOMS: atom_id res chain seq x y z
N MET A 1 -4.33 83.97 -43.40
CA MET A 1 -3.12 84.06 -44.25
C MET A 1 -2.02 83.32 -43.51
N THR A 2 -1.77 82.05 -43.88
CA THR A 2 -0.52 81.55 -44.52
C THR A 2 0.68 81.53 -43.55
N ASN A 3 1.46 80.46 -43.35
CA ASN A 3 1.58 79.13 -43.94
C ASN A 3 2.44 78.24 -43.02
N ASN A 4 2.21 76.93 -43.12
CA ASN A 4 3.02 75.75 -42.73
C ASN A 4 4.49 75.81 -43.27
N PRO A 5 5.41 74.81 -43.12
CA PRO A 5 5.45 73.54 -42.35
C PRO A 5 6.83 73.32 -41.62
N GLN A 6 7.11 72.32 -40.77
CA GLN A 6 7.50 70.93 -41.10
C GLN A 6 7.73 70.15 -39.79
N ILE A 7 7.04 69.02 -39.56
CA ILE A 7 7.45 67.62 -39.77
C ILE A 7 8.51 67.08 -38.77
N SER A 8 8.06 66.19 -37.89
CA SER A 8 8.72 64.92 -37.53
C SER A 8 7.62 63.98 -37.00
N ARG A 9 6.95 63.12 -37.78
CA ARG A 9 7.33 61.85 -38.44
C ARG A 9 7.97 60.80 -37.53
N ARG A 10 7.10 59.99 -36.90
CA ARG A 10 7.12 58.50 -36.73
C ARG A 10 6.51 58.14 -35.37
N SER A 11 5.49 57.29 -35.18
CA SER A 11 4.63 56.51 -36.08
C SER A 11 3.40 56.07 -35.26
N LEU A 12 2.20 56.34 -35.76
CA LEU A 12 0.96 55.63 -35.42
C LEU A 12 0.84 54.44 -36.38
N ILE A 13 0.85 53.21 -35.90
CA ILE A 13 0.31 52.01 -36.58
C ILE A 13 -0.29 51.12 -35.48
N GLN A 14 -1.60 51.21 -35.26
CA GLN A 14 -2.67 50.30 -35.72
C GLN A 14 -2.82 49.05 -34.85
N GLY A 15 -4.05 48.79 -34.40
CA GLY A 15 -4.44 47.47 -33.90
C GLY A 15 -5.66 47.49 -32.99
N ALA A 16 -6.83 47.43 -33.59
CA ALA A 16 -8.15 47.22 -32.98
C ALA A 16 -8.15 46.05 -31.96
N ALA A 17 -8.85 46.19 -30.83
CA ALA A 17 -10.17 45.56 -30.58
C ALA A 17 -10.12 44.17 -29.91
N TRP A 18 -10.75 44.10 -28.74
CA TRP A 18 -11.51 42.98 -28.16
C TRP A 18 -10.93 41.56 -28.23
N ALA A 19 -10.46 41.05 -27.07
CA ALA A 19 -10.93 39.78 -26.49
C ALA A 19 -10.13 39.48 -25.21
N ALA A 20 -10.81 39.40 -24.08
CA ALA A 20 -10.26 38.84 -22.86
C ALA A 20 -9.86 37.37 -23.11
N PRO A 21 -8.64 36.94 -22.76
CA PRO A 21 -8.42 35.54 -22.51
C PRO A 21 -9.11 35.23 -21.18
N VAL A 22 -10.34 34.71 -21.26
CA VAL A 22 -10.87 33.86 -20.20
C VAL A 22 -9.86 32.73 -20.07
N ILE A 23 -8.99 32.82 -19.07
CA ILE A 23 -8.21 31.68 -18.64
C ILE A 23 -9.23 30.72 -18.03
N ILE A 24 -9.78 29.83 -18.86
CA ILE A 24 -10.33 28.58 -18.36
C ILE A 24 -9.10 27.81 -17.89
N ALA A 25 -8.69 28.09 -16.66
CA ALA A 25 -7.88 27.16 -15.91
C ALA A 25 -8.78 25.94 -15.72
N SER A 26 -8.71 24.99 -16.66
CA SER A 26 -9.04 23.61 -16.39
C SER A 26 -8.02 23.13 -15.37
N VAL A 27 -8.21 23.54 -14.12
CA VAL A 27 -7.63 22.86 -12.98
C VAL A 27 -8.06 21.42 -13.18
N THR A 28 -7.11 20.58 -13.56
CA THR A 28 -7.24 19.14 -13.46
C THR A 28 -7.31 18.86 -11.98
N THR A 29 -8.46 19.18 -11.36
CA THR A 29 -8.81 18.71 -10.04
C THR A 29 -8.55 17.21 -10.13
N PRO A 30 -7.60 16.67 -9.34
CA PRO A 30 -7.42 15.23 -9.30
C PRO A 30 -8.81 14.66 -9.10
N ALA A 31 -9.26 13.73 -9.94
CA ALA A 31 -10.65 13.31 -9.90
C ALA A 31 -11.06 12.76 -8.50
N TYR A 32 -10.10 12.52 -7.61
CA TYR A 32 -10.28 12.18 -6.20
C TYR A 32 -10.47 13.37 -5.24
N SER A 33 -10.18 14.62 -5.62
CA SER A 33 -10.19 15.81 -4.74
C SER A 33 -11.58 16.23 -4.22
N ALA A 34 -12.66 15.79 -4.87
CA ALA A 34 -14.03 16.04 -4.41
C ALA A 34 -14.70 14.81 -3.74
N SER A 35 -13.95 13.72 -3.50
CA SER A 35 -14.47 12.45 -2.97
C SER A 35 -13.69 12.03 -1.72
N ALA A 36 -14.31 11.20 -0.87
CA ALA A 36 -13.60 10.56 0.24
C ALA A 36 -12.35 9.84 -0.27
N THR A 37 -11.24 9.98 0.47
CA THR A 37 -9.95 9.37 0.11
C THR A 37 -10.05 7.85 0.14
N VAL A 38 -9.49 7.20 -0.88
CA VAL A 38 -9.41 5.74 -0.94
C VAL A 38 -8.61 5.22 0.25
N ALA A 39 -9.14 4.22 0.96
CA ALA A 39 -8.54 3.70 2.18
C ALA A 39 -8.48 2.18 2.19
N ILE A 40 -7.47 1.60 2.85
CA ILE A 40 -7.40 0.17 3.15
C ILE A 40 -7.75 -0.04 4.63
N ALA A 41 -8.74 -0.89 4.89
CA ALA A 41 -9.04 -1.44 6.21
C ALA A 41 -8.66 -2.93 6.21
N SER A 42 -8.05 -3.42 7.27
CA SER A 42 -7.71 -4.84 7.43
C SER A 42 -7.27 -5.12 8.86
N SER A 43 -7.05 -6.37 9.21
CA SER A 43 -6.23 -6.74 10.36
C SER A 43 -5.33 -7.91 10.00
N THR A 44 -4.03 -7.77 10.25
CA THR A 44 -3.04 -8.84 10.12
C THR A 44 -2.54 -9.21 11.50
N TYR A 45 -2.63 -10.49 11.84
CA TYR A 45 -2.15 -11.07 13.07
C TYR A 45 -0.72 -11.57 12.90
N PHE A 46 0.11 -11.25 13.89
CA PHE A 46 1.48 -11.67 13.99
C PHE A 46 1.64 -12.42 15.30
N ALA A 47 2.33 -13.55 15.29
CA ALA A 47 2.54 -14.34 16.50
C ALA A 47 3.94 -14.94 16.54
N TRP A 48 4.38 -15.23 17.77
CA TRP A 48 5.52 -16.09 18.02
C TRP A 48 5.07 -17.53 17.85
N ALA A 49 5.60 -18.20 16.84
CA ALA A 49 5.54 -19.65 16.78
C ALA A 49 6.61 -20.18 17.73
N VAL A 50 6.30 -20.20 19.03
CA VAL A 50 7.06 -21.00 20.01
C VAL A 50 6.65 -22.46 19.84
N ALA A 51 7.62 -23.37 19.93
CA ALA A 51 7.39 -24.81 19.93
C ALA A 51 6.66 -25.23 21.23
N SER A 52 5.41 -24.82 21.39
CA SER A 52 4.51 -25.21 22.47
C SER A 52 3.35 -25.98 21.87
N GLY A 53 3.59 -27.24 21.51
CA GLY A 53 2.55 -28.24 21.20
C GLY A 53 1.60 -27.94 20.03
N GLN A 54 1.63 -26.74 19.44
CA GLN A 54 0.89 -26.39 18.24
C GLN A 54 1.78 -26.62 17.05
N THR A 55 1.55 -27.77 16.43
CA THR A 55 2.10 -28.23 15.16
C THR A 55 1.86 -27.19 14.07
N VAL A 56 2.75 -26.21 13.92
CA VAL A 56 2.81 -25.41 12.69
C VAL A 56 3.79 -26.12 11.76
N THR A 57 3.29 -27.14 11.06
CA THR A 57 3.94 -27.67 9.85
C THR A 57 4.18 -26.48 8.90
N PRO A 58 5.44 -26.23 8.47
CA PRO A 58 6.47 -27.25 8.22
C PRO A 58 7.64 -27.35 9.22
N TYR A 59 7.75 -26.55 10.29
CA TYR A 59 9.01 -26.49 11.06
C TYR A 59 8.83 -26.68 12.57
N SER A 60 9.31 -27.82 13.08
CA SER A 60 9.75 -27.91 14.47
C SER A 60 11.07 -27.17 14.59
N CYS A 61 11.08 -25.99 15.22
CA CYS A 61 12.28 -25.17 15.35
C CYS A 61 13.17 -25.55 16.55
N ALA A 62 12.98 -26.72 17.18
CA ALA A 62 13.83 -27.25 18.26
C ALA A 62 14.23 -26.19 19.32
N GLY A 63 13.25 -25.42 19.82
CA GLY A 63 13.45 -24.36 20.82
C GLY A 63 13.83 -22.98 20.26
N LYS A 64 14.01 -22.83 18.94
CA LYS A 64 14.26 -21.54 18.29
C LYS A 64 12.96 -20.78 18.00
N ALA A 65 13.06 -19.46 17.94
CA ALA A 65 11.94 -18.59 17.60
C ALA A 65 11.54 -18.73 16.11
N GLN A 66 10.26 -18.51 15.84
CA GLN A 66 9.69 -18.41 14.50
C GLN A 66 8.58 -17.35 14.50
N VAL A 67 8.43 -16.64 13.38
CA VAL A 67 7.39 -15.63 13.18
C VAL A 67 6.28 -16.21 12.32
N GLN A 68 5.03 -16.06 12.78
CA GLN A 68 3.85 -16.28 11.96
C GLN A 68 3.26 -14.95 11.51
N ILE A 69 2.85 -14.88 10.24
CA ILE A 69 2.06 -13.78 9.68
C ILE A 69 0.77 -14.40 9.15
N SER A 70 -0.38 -13.94 9.61
CA SER A 70 -1.67 -14.44 9.15
C SER A 70 -2.70 -13.33 9.07
N GLN A 71 -3.58 -13.42 8.09
CA GLN A 71 -4.74 -12.55 8.06
C GLN A 71 -5.73 -12.96 9.15
N LEU A 72 -6.30 -11.98 9.86
CA LEU A 72 -7.38 -12.25 10.81
C LEU A 72 -8.66 -12.59 10.06
N SER A 73 -9.28 -13.71 10.44
CA SER A 73 -10.50 -14.22 9.85
C SER A 73 -11.77 -13.84 10.62
N THR A 74 -11.65 -13.03 11.68
CA THR A 74 -12.80 -12.50 12.42
C THR A 74 -13.58 -11.50 11.56
N GLN A 75 -14.88 -11.42 11.79
CA GLN A 75 -15.76 -10.47 11.11
C GLN A 75 -15.19 -9.05 11.26
N ASN A 76 -15.12 -8.31 10.15
CA ASN A 76 -14.52 -6.96 10.03
C ASN A 76 -12.98 -6.86 10.03
N SER A 77 -12.26 -7.99 9.98
CA SER A 77 -10.78 -7.99 9.85
C SER A 77 -10.28 -8.21 8.42
N TYR A 78 -11.17 -8.51 7.48
CA TYR A 78 -10.80 -8.74 6.10
C TYR A 78 -10.19 -7.50 5.47
N LEU A 79 -9.28 -7.72 4.53
CA LEU A 79 -8.75 -6.62 3.74
C LEU A 79 -9.84 -6.05 2.86
N THR A 80 -10.22 -4.81 3.12
CA THR A 80 -11.20 -4.05 2.35
C THR A 80 -10.57 -2.76 1.84
N VAL A 81 -10.71 -2.50 0.55
CA VAL A 81 -10.42 -1.21 -0.06
C VAL A 81 -11.73 -0.43 -0.16
N ASN A 82 -11.81 0.70 0.52
CA ASN A 82 -13.01 1.54 0.67
C ASN A 82 -12.93 2.83 -0.14
N ASN A 83 -14.06 3.51 -0.26
CA ASN A 83 -14.22 4.80 -0.95
C ASN A 83 -13.80 4.73 -2.43
N LEU A 84 -14.04 3.58 -3.06
CA LEU A 84 -13.85 3.40 -4.49
C LEU A 84 -14.97 4.11 -5.23
N LYS A 85 -14.65 4.69 -6.39
CA LYS A 85 -15.68 5.08 -7.35
C LYS A 85 -16.25 3.83 -8.01
N SER A 86 -17.52 3.87 -8.41
CA SER A 86 -18.11 2.82 -9.23
C SER A 86 -17.21 2.55 -10.44
N THR A 87 -16.99 1.28 -10.79
CA THR A 87 -16.12 0.81 -11.90
C THR A 87 -14.61 1.06 -11.74
N SER A 88 -14.14 1.45 -10.55
CA SER A 88 -12.69 1.54 -10.28
C SER A 88 -12.02 0.18 -10.41
N LYS A 89 -10.76 0.18 -10.87
CA LYS A 89 -9.88 -0.99 -10.85
C LYS A 89 -8.92 -0.87 -9.67
N VAL A 90 -8.79 -1.95 -8.92
CA VAL A 90 -7.78 -2.07 -7.85
C VAL A 90 -6.71 -3.04 -8.34
N THR A 91 -5.45 -2.61 -8.29
CA THR A 91 -4.28 -3.38 -8.72
C THR A 91 -3.12 -3.20 -7.75
N ASN A 92 -2.04 -3.96 -7.93
CA ASN A 92 -0.80 -3.84 -7.14
C ASN A 92 -1.02 -3.89 -5.62
N LEU A 93 -2.01 -4.67 -5.17
CA LEU A 93 -2.26 -4.86 -3.76
C LEU A 93 -1.08 -5.63 -3.14
N LYS A 94 -0.43 -5.01 -2.15
CA LYS A 94 0.82 -5.47 -1.55
C LYS A 94 0.74 -5.31 -0.04
N GLY A 95 1.33 -6.26 0.69
CA GLY A 95 1.70 -6.14 2.09
C GLY A 95 3.22 -6.04 2.24
N SER A 96 3.68 -5.09 3.04
CA SER A 96 5.08 -4.94 3.47
C SER A 96 5.14 -5.21 4.97
N TYR A 97 5.95 -6.19 5.38
CA TYR A 97 6.09 -6.63 6.77
C TYR A 97 7.50 -6.32 7.25
N TRP A 98 7.61 -5.51 8.29
CA TRP A 98 8.85 -5.12 8.92
C TRP A 98 9.03 -5.90 10.22
N LEU A 99 9.98 -6.83 10.20
CA LEU A 99 10.14 -7.82 11.26
C LEU A 99 11.57 -7.78 11.83
N PRO A 100 11.72 -7.94 13.16
CA PRO A 100 13.02 -7.99 13.82
C PRO A 100 13.60 -9.40 13.68
N VAL A 101 13.91 -9.83 12.45
CA VAL A 101 14.41 -11.17 12.14
C VAL A 101 15.84 -11.12 11.59
N GLN A 102 16.53 -12.25 11.64
CA GLN A 102 17.89 -12.35 11.10
C GLN A 102 17.93 -12.16 9.57
N SER A 103 19.09 -11.74 9.05
CA SER A 103 19.31 -11.69 7.61
C SER A 103 19.14 -13.07 6.99
N GLY A 104 18.61 -13.13 5.76
CA GLY A 104 18.35 -14.39 5.07
C GLY A 104 17.16 -15.18 5.61
N THR A 105 16.36 -14.62 6.54
CA THR A 105 15.08 -15.24 6.91
C THR A 105 14.21 -15.39 5.68
N THR A 106 13.69 -16.58 5.45
CA THR A 106 12.75 -16.90 4.38
C THR A 106 11.36 -17.16 4.96
N PHE A 107 10.33 -17.17 4.12
CA PHE A 107 8.99 -17.53 4.53
C PHE A 107 8.49 -18.74 3.74
N THR A 108 7.61 -19.51 4.38
CA THR A 108 6.90 -20.62 3.76
C THR A 108 5.41 -20.44 4.00
N ARG A 109 4.60 -20.74 2.99
CA ARG A 109 3.15 -20.79 3.12
C ARG A 109 2.76 -21.99 3.99
N VAL A 110 1.89 -21.78 4.96
CA VAL A 110 1.30 -22.89 5.71
C VAL A 110 0.34 -23.67 4.80
N ALA A 111 0.36 -24.99 4.89
CA ALA A 111 -0.50 -25.86 4.10
C ALA A 111 -1.99 -25.47 4.24
N ASN A 112 -2.77 -25.73 3.18
CA ASN A 112 -4.21 -25.44 3.14
C ASN A 112 -4.56 -23.95 3.36
N THR A 113 -3.64 -23.03 3.07
CA THR A 113 -3.95 -21.60 3.02
C THR A 113 -3.86 -21.08 1.58
N SER A 114 -4.52 -19.94 1.33
CA SER A 114 -4.69 -19.42 -0.02
C SER A 114 -3.37 -19.17 -0.73
N THR A 115 -3.35 -19.36 -2.05
CA THR A 115 -2.26 -18.97 -2.95
C THR A 115 -2.43 -17.57 -3.52
N CYS A 116 -3.53 -16.87 -3.21
CA CYS A 116 -3.80 -15.52 -3.71
C CYS A 116 -2.78 -14.48 -3.26
N TRP A 117 -2.05 -14.74 -2.19
CA TRP A 117 -0.92 -13.92 -1.75
C TRP A 117 0.39 -14.63 -2.07
N SER A 118 1.35 -13.96 -2.70
CA SER A 118 2.70 -14.52 -2.87
C SER A 118 3.39 -14.74 -1.52
N VAL A 119 4.28 -15.72 -1.45
CA VAL A 119 5.08 -15.93 -0.23
C VAL A 119 5.95 -14.69 0.02
N PRO A 120 6.01 -14.15 1.25
CA PRO A 120 6.81 -12.97 1.53
C PRO A 120 8.28 -13.15 1.15
N VAL A 121 8.80 -12.23 0.35
CA VAL A 121 10.20 -12.19 -0.08
C VAL A 121 10.88 -10.95 0.49
N ALA A 122 12.15 -11.08 0.88
CA ALA A 122 12.92 -9.93 1.36
C ALA A 122 13.04 -8.87 0.26
N SER A 123 12.74 -7.61 0.58
CA SER A 123 12.93 -6.51 -0.38
C SER A 123 14.37 -6.00 -0.45
N GLY A 124 15.21 -6.43 0.50
CA GLY A 124 16.55 -5.87 0.74
C GLY A 124 16.55 -4.61 1.60
N LYS A 125 15.37 -4.03 1.90
CA LYS A 125 15.28 -2.84 2.76
C LYS A 125 15.36 -3.21 4.24
N THR A 126 15.98 -2.32 4.99
CA THR A 126 16.06 -2.38 6.44
C THR A 126 15.75 -1.01 7.04
N THR A 127 15.29 -1.00 8.29
CA THR A 127 15.12 0.21 9.11
C THR A 127 15.50 -0.12 10.54
N THR A 128 15.86 0.90 11.32
CA THR A 128 16.18 0.73 12.74
C THR A 128 15.14 1.44 13.58
N TYR A 129 14.57 0.74 14.55
CA TYR A 129 13.61 1.29 15.50
C TYR A 129 13.95 0.81 16.90
N ASN A 130 14.07 1.75 17.86
CA ASN A 130 14.52 1.47 19.23
C ASN A 130 15.80 0.62 19.30
N GLY A 131 16.77 0.90 18.42
CA GLY A 131 18.05 0.19 18.36
C GLY A 131 17.98 -1.22 17.74
N VAL A 132 16.82 -1.67 17.27
CA VAL A 132 16.64 -2.98 16.63
C VAL A 132 16.48 -2.83 15.12
N VAL A 133 17.18 -3.66 14.36
CA VAL A 133 17.08 -3.70 12.89
C VAL A 133 15.85 -4.52 12.49
N PHE A 134 14.96 -3.89 11.73
CA PHE A 134 13.81 -4.50 11.09
C PHE A 134 14.09 -4.67 9.60
N ARG A 135 13.65 -5.80 9.06
CA ARG A 135 13.83 -6.16 7.65
C ARG A 135 12.46 -6.22 6.98
N GLU A 136 12.35 -5.64 5.79
CA GLU A 136 11.10 -5.64 5.03
C GLU A 136 10.96 -6.93 4.21
N TYR A 137 9.78 -7.53 4.33
CA TYR A 137 9.31 -8.66 3.53
C TYR A 137 8.03 -8.26 2.79
N THR A 138 7.97 -8.53 1.50
CA THR A 138 6.85 -8.10 0.67
C THR A 138 6.08 -9.29 0.14
N SER A 139 4.76 -9.22 0.23
CA SER A 139 3.81 -10.17 -0.35
C SER A 139 2.82 -9.40 -1.22
N THR A 140 2.45 -9.97 -2.35
CA THR A 140 1.58 -9.36 -3.36
C THR A 140 0.35 -10.21 -3.57
N TYR A 141 -0.80 -9.57 -3.71
CA TYR A 141 -2.05 -10.24 -4.05
C TYR A 141 -2.11 -10.44 -5.57
N THR A 142 -2.37 -11.67 -6.00
CA THR A 142 -2.32 -12.10 -7.41
C THR A 142 -3.65 -12.60 -7.94
N CYS A 143 -4.61 -12.90 -7.07
CA CYS A 143 -5.94 -13.30 -7.50
C CYS A 143 -6.71 -12.12 -8.15
N PRO A 144 -7.72 -12.40 -8.98
CA PRO A 144 -8.55 -11.35 -9.56
C PRO A 144 -9.19 -10.47 -8.50
N ILE A 145 -9.22 -9.16 -8.76
CA ILE A 145 -9.94 -8.16 -7.96
C ILE A 145 -11.09 -7.60 -8.78
N THR A 146 -12.31 -8.00 -8.44
CA THR A 146 -13.54 -7.49 -9.06
C THR A 146 -14.21 -6.52 -8.09
N VAL A 147 -14.15 -5.23 -8.39
CA VAL A 147 -14.81 -4.19 -7.60
C VAL A 147 -16.29 -4.11 -8.00
N SER A 148 -17.19 -4.30 -7.05
CA SER A 148 -18.61 -4.00 -7.19
C SER A 148 -18.98 -2.84 -6.26
N GLY A 149 -19.59 -1.79 -6.82
CA GLY A 149 -19.97 -0.61 -6.03
C GLY A 149 -18.76 0.23 -5.59
N THR A 150 -18.71 0.57 -4.30
CA THR A 150 -17.77 1.55 -3.71
C THR A 150 -16.70 0.94 -2.82
N SER A 151 -16.62 -0.39 -2.76
CA SER A 151 -15.62 -1.10 -1.98
C SER A 151 -15.28 -2.44 -2.61
N TRP A 152 -14.10 -2.95 -2.30
CA TRP A 152 -13.77 -4.35 -2.55
C TRP A 152 -13.27 -4.98 -1.27
N THR A 153 -13.88 -6.08 -0.85
CA THR A 153 -13.45 -6.89 0.28
C THR A 153 -12.85 -8.18 -0.24
N GLN A 154 -11.65 -8.49 0.23
CA GLN A 154 -10.96 -9.72 -0.08
C GLN A 154 -11.84 -10.94 0.30
N PRO A 155 -11.97 -11.95 -0.59
CA PRO A 155 -12.64 -13.19 -0.24
C PRO A 155 -11.99 -13.89 0.97
N THR A 156 -12.81 -14.55 1.79
CA THR A 156 -12.34 -15.31 2.95
C THR A 156 -11.47 -16.51 2.55
N SER A 157 -11.74 -17.10 1.38
CA SER A 157 -10.91 -18.14 0.74
C SER A 157 -9.53 -17.65 0.32
N SER A 158 -9.31 -16.32 0.32
CA SER A 158 -8.02 -15.70 0.00
C SER A 158 -7.13 -15.43 1.22
N ASN A 159 -7.56 -15.84 2.43
CA ASN A 159 -6.78 -15.66 3.64
C ASN A 159 -5.43 -16.40 3.56
N PHE A 160 -4.38 -15.70 3.98
CA PHE A 160 -3.02 -16.22 3.99
C PHE A 160 -2.53 -16.56 5.40
N LYS A 161 -1.60 -17.50 5.46
CA LYS A 161 -0.79 -17.79 6.64
C LYS A 161 0.62 -18.15 6.18
N PHE A 162 1.60 -17.43 6.69
CA PHE A 162 3.02 -17.63 6.43
C PHE A 162 3.75 -17.87 7.74
N VAL A 163 4.82 -18.64 7.66
CA VAL A 163 5.77 -18.85 8.76
C VAL A 163 7.18 -18.59 8.28
N SER A 164 7.99 -17.95 9.12
CA SER A 164 9.39 -17.71 8.81
C SER A 164 10.21 -19.01 8.91
N SER A 165 11.41 -19.02 8.35
CA SER A 165 12.44 -19.97 8.76
C SER A 165 12.79 -19.79 10.25
N CYS A 166 13.35 -20.84 10.85
CA CYS A 166 13.78 -20.81 12.24
C CYS A 166 14.85 -19.73 12.45
N GLN A 167 14.68 -18.93 13.49
CA GLN A 167 15.66 -17.93 13.88
C GLN A 167 16.84 -18.59 14.59
N THR A 168 17.99 -17.92 14.71
CA THR A 168 19.16 -18.47 15.41
C THR A 168 18.94 -18.57 16.91
N GLY A 169 18.27 -17.57 17.51
CA GLY A 169 17.95 -17.52 18.94
C GLY A 169 16.61 -18.14 19.31
N THR A 170 16.41 -18.32 20.61
CA THR A 170 15.15 -18.75 21.22
C THR A 170 14.12 -17.62 21.33
N THR A 171 14.56 -16.37 21.16
CA THR A 171 13.73 -15.15 21.18
C THR A 171 14.08 -14.24 20.01
N LEU A 172 13.13 -13.40 19.58
CA LEU A 172 13.41 -12.31 18.66
C LEU A 172 14.07 -11.12 19.39
N PRO A 173 14.90 -10.31 18.69
CA PRO A 173 15.45 -9.05 19.21
C PRO A 173 14.40 -8.04 19.69
N SER A 174 13.16 -8.14 19.22
CA SER A 174 12.05 -7.30 19.66
C SER A 174 10.73 -8.02 19.54
N ARG A 175 9.76 -7.65 20.38
CA ARG A 175 8.36 -8.03 20.23
C ARG A 175 7.58 -7.11 19.30
N ILE A 176 8.21 -6.06 18.79
CA ILE A 176 7.55 -5.11 17.91
C ILE A 176 7.42 -5.69 16.51
N TYR A 177 6.33 -5.38 15.82
CA TYR A 177 6.21 -5.56 14.39
C TYR A 177 5.56 -4.33 13.76
N HIS A 178 5.86 -4.12 12.48
CA HIS A 178 5.25 -3.09 11.69
C HIS A 178 4.83 -3.68 10.34
N TYR A 179 3.68 -3.26 9.82
CA TYR A 179 3.27 -3.61 8.48
C TYR A 179 2.50 -2.49 7.81
N GLU A 180 2.66 -2.47 6.51
CA GLU A 180 1.99 -1.57 5.61
C GLU A 180 1.27 -2.39 4.54
N GLN A 181 0.16 -1.85 4.08
CA GLN A 181 -0.52 -2.35 2.90
C GLN A 181 -0.73 -1.21 1.93
N SER A 182 -0.62 -1.51 0.65
CA SER A 182 -0.82 -0.54 -0.41
C SER A 182 -1.56 -1.15 -1.57
N ALA A 183 -2.38 -0.36 -2.26
CA ALA A 183 -2.98 -0.73 -3.53
C ALA A 183 -3.03 0.48 -4.47
N THR A 184 -2.93 0.23 -5.77
CA THR A 184 -3.19 1.23 -6.81
C THR A 184 -4.68 1.18 -7.16
N VAL A 185 -5.33 2.33 -7.21
CA VAL A 185 -6.74 2.45 -7.61
C VAL A 185 -6.86 3.38 -8.80
N THR A 186 -7.37 2.85 -9.91
CA THR A 186 -7.58 3.59 -11.16
C THR A 186 -9.07 3.75 -11.40
N SER A 187 -9.56 4.99 -11.49
CA SER A 187 -10.96 5.27 -11.84
C SER A 187 -11.24 4.97 -13.32
N ALA A 188 -12.52 4.92 -13.70
CA ALA A 188 -12.92 4.80 -15.11
C ALA A 188 -12.41 5.95 -16.00
N SER A 189 -12.25 7.15 -15.42
CA SER A 189 -11.67 8.31 -16.11
C SER A 189 -10.14 8.27 -16.20
N GLY A 190 -9.50 7.19 -15.74
CA GLY A 190 -8.04 7.03 -15.75
C GLY A 190 -7.30 7.72 -14.60
N ALA A 191 -7.99 8.31 -13.62
CA ALA A 191 -7.32 8.93 -12.48
C ALA A 191 -6.76 7.86 -11.55
N VAL A 192 -5.50 8.00 -11.14
CA VAL A 192 -4.79 7.05 -10.28
C VAL A 192 -4.66 7.60 -8.87
N ALA A 193 -4.95 6.75 -7.88
CA ALA A 193 -4.69 6.99 -6.47
C ALA A 193 -3.94 5.80 -5.86
N THR A 194 -3.26 6.05 -4.75
CA THR A 194 -2.67 4.98 -3.92
C THR A 194 -3.42 4.93 -2.60
N ALA A 195 -4.02 3.78 -2.31
CA ALA A 195 -4.57 3.49 -1.02
C ALA A 195 -3.46 2.92 -0.14
N THR A 196 -3.26 3.45 1.05
CA THR A 196 -2.28 2.92 2.01
C THR A 196 -2.93 2.68 3.36
N LYS A 197 -2.34 1.73 4.08
CA LYS A 197 -2.59 1.49 5.50
C LYS A 197 -1.27 1.18 6.16
N SER A 198 -1.09 1.72 7.35
CA SER A 198 0.04 1.42 8.21
C SER A 198 -0.46 1.17 9.63
N ASN A 199 0.07 0.17 10.32
CA ASN A 199 -0.22 -0.02 11.74
C ASN A 199 0.72 0.79 12.65
N GLY A 200 1.75 1.44 12.10
CA GLY A 200 2.79 2.12 12.89
C GLY A 200 3.69 1.15 13.68
N TRP A 201 4.51 1.70 14.57
CA TRP A 201 5.59 1.00 15.29
C TRP A 201 5.27 0.62 16.74
N SER A 202 4.03 0.84 17.19
CA SER A 202 3.59 0.60 18.57
C SER A 202 2.98 -0.78 18.80
N ASN A 203 2.99 -1.67 17.79
CA ASN A 203 2.33 -2.97 17.86
C ASN A 203 3.31 -4.06 18.27
N THR A 204 2.81 -5.04 19.02
CA THR A 204 3.59 -6.19 19.48
C THR A 204 2.90 -7.51 19.19
N PHE A 205 3.70 -8.56 18.95
CA PHE A 205 3.20 -9.94 18.75
C PHE A 205 2.36 -10.44 19.93
#